data_AF-A0A7C5NXN1-F1
#
_entry.id   AF-A0A7C5NXN1-F1
#
_cell.length_a   1.000
_cell.length_b   1.000
_cell.length_c   1.000
_cell.angle_alpha   90.00
_cell.angle_beta   90.00
_cell.angle_gamma   90.00
#
_symmetry.space_group_name_H-M   'P 1'
#
loop_
_entity.id
_entity.type
_entity.pdbx_description
1 polymer ?
#
loop_
_entity_poly.entity_id
_entity_poly.type
_entity_poly.pdbx_seq_one_letter_code
_entity_poly.pdbx_strand_id
1 'polypeptide(L)'
;MAKKSEAKSANRFGPRYGRTLRLKLGKVEAEYYRKKLKCPYCHYQKVKRVALGIWKCSKCGAEFAASAYSIEKKNLAEEVKEESE
;
A
#
# COMPACT_ATOMS: atom_id res chain seq x y z
N MET A 1 24.36 9.80 13.08
CA MET A 1 23.66 9.30 11.87
C MET A 1 22.25 9.88 11.85
N ALA A 2 21.82 10.58 10.80
CA ALA A 2 20.51 11.22 10.77
C ALA A 2 19.36 10.18 10.77
N LYS A 3 18.35 10.35 11.64
CA LYS A 3 17.15 9.51 11.68
C LYS A 3 16.49 9.51 10.31
N LYS A 4 16.37 8.33 9.70
CA LYS A 4 15.75 8.15 8.37
C LYS A 4 14.27 8.51 8.48
N SER A 5 13.83 9.54 7.76
CA SER A 5 12.45 10.03 7.84
C SER A 5 11.45 8.95 7.42
N GLU A 6 10.32 8.87 8.15
CA GLU A 6 9.25 7.90 7.91
C GLU A 6 8.65 8.02 6.51
N ALA A 7 8.66 9.23 5.94
CA ALA A 7 8.16 9.55 4.60
C ALA A 7 9.17 9.26 3.47
N LYS A 8 9.83 8.08 3.47
CA LYS A 8 10.93 7.76 2.52
C LYS A 8 10.58 8.02 1.05
N SER A 9 9.39 7.61 0.60
CA SER A 9 8.96 7.76 -0.80
C SER A 9 8.56 9.20 -1.13
N ALA A 10 7.82 9.83 -0.23
CA ALA A 10 7.35 11.20 -0.37
C ALA A 10 8.47 12.25 -0.20
N ASN A 11 9.72 11.83 0.03
CA ASN A 11 10.89 12.72 -0.06
C ASN A 11 11.14 13.26 -1.47
N ARG A 12 10.63 12.61 -2.53
CA ARG A 12 10.73 13.14 -3.91
C ARG A 12 10.08 14.52 -4.09
N PHE A 13 9.15 14.87 -3.20
CA PHE A 13 8.41 16.12 -3.29
C PHE A 13 9.19 17.34 -2.76
N GLY A 14 10.33 17.13 -2.08
CA GLY A 14 11.15 18.20 -1.53
C GLY A 14 10.40 18.99 -0.45
N PRO A 15 10.42 20.34 -0.45
CA PRO A 15 9.75 21.16 0.57
C PRO A 15 8.21 21.26 0.39
N ARG A 16 7.65 20.75 -0.70
CA ARG A 16 6.24 20.95 -1.07
C ARG A 16 5.28 20.06 -0.27
N TYR A 17 4.01 20.49 -0.20
CA TYR A 17 2.84 19.73 0.30
C TYR A 17 2.79 19.43 1.82
N GLY A 18 3.74 19.93 2.61
CA GLY A 18 3.73 19.80 4.07
C GLY A 18 3.99 18.38 4.60
N ARG A 19 4.26 18.27 5.91
CA ARG A 19 4.71 17.01 6.54
C ARG A 19 3.62 15.95 6.61
N THR A 20 2.41 16.31 7.03
CA THR A 20 1.31 15.38 7.32
C THR A 20 0.85 14.61 6.08
N LEU A 21 0.62 15.31 4.97
CA LEU A 21 0.23 14.70 3.69
C LEU A 21 1.33 13.76 3.18
N ARG A 22 2.60 14.16 3.27
CA ARG A 22 3.73 13.34 2.86
C ARG A 22 3.88 12.06 3.70
N LEU A 23 3.60 12.12 5.00
CA LEU A 23 3.59 10.94 5.85
C LEU A 23 2.46 9.98 5.47
N LYS A 24 1.24 10.48 5.28
CA LYS A 24 0.09 9.67 4.85
C LYS A 24 0.35 8.97 3.52
N LEU A 25 0.82 9.71 2.52
CA LEU A 25 1.17 9.14 1.21
C LEU A 25 2.33 8.14 1.31
N GLY A 26 3.34 8.45 2.12
CA GLY A 26 4.48 7.57 2.34
C GLY A 26 4.09 6.21 2.91
N LYS A 27 3.10 6.16 3.81
CA LYS A 27 2.55 4.90 4.35
C LYS A 27 1.88 4.08 3.24
N VAL A 28 0.98 4.69 2.47
CA VAL A 28 0.28 4.02 1.36
C VAL A 28 1.26 3.48 0.31
N GLU A 29 2.25 4.27 -0.10
CA GLU A 29 3.25 3.83 -1.07
C GLU A 29 4.18 2.73 -0.52
N ALA A 30 4.52 2.78 0.78
CA ALA A 30 5.34 1.76 1.42
C ALA A 30 4.60 0.41 1.51
N GLU A 31 3.34 0.43 1.92
CA GLU A 31 2.53 -0.77 2.14
C GLU A 31 2.15 -1.49 0.85
N TYR A 32 1.78 -0.74 -0.21
CA TYR A 32 1.10 -1.33 -1.36
C TYR A 32 1.85 -1.20 -2.68
N TYR A 33 2.71 -0.19 -2.84
CA TYR A 33 3.51 -0.03 -4.06
C TYR A 33 4.88 -0.68 -3.97
N ARG A 34 5.55 -0.59 -2.81
CA ARG A 34 6.93 -1.08 -2.66
C ARG A 34 7.00 -2.50 -2.09
N LYS A 35 6.05 -2.88 -1.25
CA LYS A 35 5.98 -4.22 -0.67
C LYS A 35 5.41 -5.20 -1.68
N LYS A 36 6.00 -6.39 -1.78
CA LYS A 36 5.41 -7.48 -2.56
C LYS A 36 4.32 -8.13 -1.72
N LEU A 37 3.10 -8.15 -2.26
CA LEU A 37 1.93 -8.69 -1.57
C LEU A 37 1.73 -10.17 -1.92
N LYS A 38 1.06 -10.89 -1.01
CA LYS A 38 0.69 -12.29 -1.20
C LYS A 38 -0.38 -12.41 -2.28
N CYS A 39 -0.19 -13.35 -3.20
CA CYS A 39 -1.18 -13.66 -4.23
C CYS A 39 -2.32 -14.53 -3.66
N PRO A 40 -3.59 -14.26 -3.98
CA PRO A 40 -4.70 -15.11 -3.52
C PRO A 40 -4.71 -16.51 -4.16
N TYR A 41 -4.12 -16.66 -5.35
CA TYR A 41 -4.12 -17.93 -6.08
C TYR A 41 -2.93 -18.84 -5.76
N CYS A 42 -1.71 -18.28 -5.72
CA CYS A 42 -0.48 -19.06 -5.51
C CYS A 42 0.20 -18.79 -4.17
N HIS A 43 -0.31 -17.86 -3.36
CA HIS A 43 0.21 -17.48 -2.03
C HIS A 43 1.65 -16.94 -1.99
N TYR A 44 2.31 -16.80 -3.14
CA TYR A 44 3.63 -16.16 -3.21
C TYR A 44 3.55 -14.64 -3.10
N GLN A 45 4.55 -14.05 -2.44
CA GLN A 45 4.73 -12.60 -2.33
C GLN A 45 5.39 -12.02 -3.58
N LYS A 46 4.70 -12.07 -4.71
CA LYS A 46 5.18 -11.55 -6.01
C LYS A 46 4.10 -10.80 -6.79
N VAL A 47 3.09 -10.28 -6.09
CA VAL A 47 2.06 -9.42 -6.72
C VAL A 47 2.60 -8.01 -6.88
N LYS A 48 2.30 -7.42 -8.04
CA LYS A 48 2.57 -6.01 -8.39
C LYS A 48 1.29 -5.36 -8.87
N ARG A 49 1.15 -4.06 -8.64
CA ARG A 49 0.06 -3.25 -9.17
C ARG A 49 0.31 -2.91 -10.63
N VAL A 50 -0.70 -3.06 -11.49
CA VAL A 50 -0.64 -2.65 -12.90
C VAL A 50 -1.38 -1.33 -13.09
N ALA A 51 -2.61 -1.25 -12.61
CA ALA A 51 -3.45 -0.05 -12.67
C ALA A 51 -4.16 0.19 -11.33
N LEU A 52 -5.01 1.21 -11.27
CA LEU A 52 -5.95 1.38 -10.15
C LEU A 52 -6.86 0.15 -10.09
N GLY A 53 -6.81 -0.59 -8.98
CA GLY A 53 -7.65 -1.76 -8.75
C GLY A 53 -7.28 -3.02 -9.53
N ILE A 54 -6.29 -2.97 -10.43
CA ILE A 54 -5.82 -4.14 -11.19
C ILE A 54 -4.44 -4.57 -10.70
N TRP A 55 -4.33 -5.84 -10.31
CA TRP A 55 -3.12 -6.44 -9.74
C TRP A 55 -2.69 -7.66 -10.55
N LYS A 56 -1.38 -7.83 -10.70
CA LYS A 56 -0.78 -8.95 -11.45
C LYS A 56 0.25 -9.68 -10.62
N CYS A 57 0.13 -11.00 -10.54
CA CYS A 57 1.17 -11.84 -9.95
C CYS A 57 2.26 -12.16 -10.98
N SER A 58 3.52 -11.84 -10.69
CA SER A 58 4.62 -12.19 -11.58
C SER A 58 4.97 -13.68 -11.56
N LYS A 59 4.43 -14.49 -10.62
CA LYS A 59 4.70 -15.93 -10.56
C LYS A 59 3.73 -16.75 -11.40
N CYS A 60 2.43 -16.63 -11.11
CA CYS A 60 1.40 -17.40 -11.81
C CYS A 60 0.80 -16.67 -13.02
N GLY A 61 1.17 -15.41 -13.26
CA GLY A 61 0.65 -14.61 -14.37
C GLY A 61 -0.78 -14.09 -14.17
N ALA A 62 -1.48 -14.53 -13.12
CA ALA A 62 -2.86 -14.14 -12.85
C ALA A 62 -3.01 -12.61 -12.66
N GLU A 63 -3.98 -12.06 -13.37
CA GLU A 63 -4.45 -10.67 -13.25
C GLU A 63 -5.81 -10.69 -12.56
N PHE A 64 -5.98 -9.86 -11.54
CA PHE A 64 -7.20 -9.83 -10.75
C PHE A 64 -7.56 -8.41 -10.29
N ALA A 65 -8.86 -8.22 -10.06
CA ALA A 65 -9.41 -6.98 -9.55
C ALA A 65 -9.44 -6.99 -8.02
N ALA A 66 -9.00 -5.91 -7.39
CA ALA A 66 -9.11 -5.66 -5.95
C ALA A 66 -9.23 -4.15 -5.70
N SER A 67 -9.19 -3.74 -4.43
CA SER A 67 -9.23 -2.31 -4.08
C SER A 67 -8.02 -1.56 -4.64
N ALA A 68 -8.18 -0.25 -4.82
CA ALA A 68 -7.15 0.60 -5.43
C ALA A 68 -5.82 0.57 -4.66
N TYR A 69 -5.89 0.55 -3.33
CA TYR A 69 -4.71 0.56 -2.45
C TYR A 69 -4.70 -0.62 -1.49
N SER A 70 -5.49 -1.67 -1.69
CA SER A 70 -5.40 -2.88 -0.87
C SER A 70 -5.84 -4.09 -1.67
N ILE A 71 -5.20 -5.24 -1.41
CA ILE A 71 -5.66 -6.53 -1.95
C ILE A 71 -6.68 -7.14 -1.00
N GLU A 72 -6.46 -6.95 0.30
CA GLU A 72 -7.40 -7.38 1.34
C GLU A 72 -8.54 -6.37 1.44
N LYS A 73 -9.76 -6.89 1.59
CA LYS A 73 -10.91 -6.11 2.01
C LYS A 73 -10.69 -5.80 3.48
N LYS A 74 -10.34 -4.56 3.82
CA LYS A 74 -10.51 -4.10 5.19
C LYS A 74 -12.01 -4.03 5.45
N ASN A 75 -12.51 -4.82 6.39
CA ASN A 75 -13.87 -4.65 6.88
C ASN A 75 -13.91 -3.35 7.68
N LEU A 76 -14.36 -2.26 7.05
CA LEU A 76 -14.52 -0.96 7.71
C LEU A 76 -15.49 -0.99 8.92
N ALA A 77 -16.17 -2.12 9.15
CA ALA A 77 -17.05 -2.32 10.30
C ALA A 77 -16.31 -2.63 11.62
N GLU A 78 -15.03 -3.03 11.58
CA GLU A 78 -14.26 -3.38 12.78
C GLU A 78 -13.45 -2.20 13.33
N GLU A 79 -12.86 -1.35 12.47
CA GLU A 79 -12.07 -0.19 12.90
C GLU A 79 -12.91 0.90 13.62
N VAL A 80 -14.22 1.01 13.34
CA VAL A 80 -15.11 1.99 14.02
C VAL A 80 -15.47 1.58 15.45
N LYS A 81 -15.32 0.29 15.82
CA LYS A 81 -15.61 -0.18 17.19
C LYS A 81 -14.47 0.08 18.17
N GLU A 82 -13.21 0.02 17.72
CA GLU A 82 -12.03 0.25 18.56
C GLU A 82 -11.75 1.74 18.85
N GLU A 83 -12.25 2.67 18.02
CA GLU A 83 -12.06 4.12 18.24
C GLU A 83 -13.11 4.74 19.20
N SER A 84 -14.14 3.97 19.60
CA SER A 84 -15.24 4.43 20.45
C SER A 84 -15.26 3.83 21.87
N GLU A 85 -14.26 3.02 22.23
CA GLU A 85 -14.01 2.54 23.60
C GLU A 85 -12.83 3.29 24.25
#